data_AF-A0A0A0I4J7-F1
#
_entry.id   AF-A0A0A0I4J7-F1
#
_cell.length_a   1.000
_cell.length_b   1.000
_cell.length_c   1.000
_cell.angle_alpha   90.00
_cell.angle_beta   90.00
_cell.angle_gamma   90.00
#
_symmetry.space_group_name_H-M   'P 1'
#
loop_
_entity.id
_entity.type
_entity.pdbx_description
1 polymer ?
#
loop_
_entity_poly.entity_id
_entity_poly.type
_entity_poly.pdbx_seq_one_letter_code
_entity_poly.pdbx_strand_id
1 'polypeptide(L)' 'MSEKYLVVVNKDLENEEIYYCGDIEIEAFKKFKELTYRNKQIVLANVKHIILHGFNLIEKYEVIKKIA' A
#
# COMPACT_ATOMS: atom_id res chain seq x y z
N MET A 1 13.76 4.49 -4.85
CA MET A 1 12.31 4.35 -4.56
C MET A 1 11.67 3.85 -5.83
N SER A 2 10.70 2.95 -5.72
CA SER A 2 10.03 2.37 -6.89
C SER A 2 8.54 2.61 -6.79
N GLU A 3 7.91 2.89 -7.94
CA GLU A 3 6.47 3.05 -8.04
C GLU A 3 5.80 1.70 -7.84
N LYS A 4 4.97 1.58 -6.81
CA LYS A 4 4.26 0.35 -6.44
C LYS A 4 2.82 0.69 -6.08
N TYR A 5 1.94 -0.26 -6.31
CA TYR A 5 0.56 -0.19 -5.87
C TYR A 5 0.44 -0.66 -4.42
N LEU A 6 -0.24 0.15 -3.63
CA LEU A 6 -0.56 -0.14 -2.24
C LEU A 6 -2.07 -0.04 -2.05
N VAL A 7 -2.61 -0.84 -1.13
CA VAL A 7 -3.92 -0.59 -0.55
C VAL A 7 -3.71 -0.05 0.86
N VAL A 8 -4.16 1.18 1.09
CA VAL A 8 -4.06 1.83 2.40
C VAL A 8 -5.45 1.83 3.04
N VAL A 9 -5.56 1.28 4.23
CA VAL A 9 -6.77 1.23 5.03
C VAL A 9 -6.63 2.25 6.16
N ASN A 10 -7.70 2.96 6.49
CA ASN A 10 -7.77 3.90 7.61
C ASN A 10 -6.65 4.95 7.58
N LYS A 11 -6.33 5.47 6.39
CA LYS A 11 -5.30 6.50 6.23
C LYS A 11 -5.56 7.67 7.19
N ASP A 12 -4.50 8.15 7.86
CA ASP A 12 -4.55 9.24 8.84
C ASP A 12 -5.35 8.92 10.12
N LEU A 13 -5.62 7.64 10.40
CA LEU A 13 -6.21 7.16 11.66
C LEU A 13 -5.22 6.29 12.44
N GLU A 14 -5.49 6.05 13.73
CA GLU A 14 -4.61 5.26 14.60
C GLU A 14 -4.39 3.80 14.12
N ASN A 15 -5.29 3.28 13.29
CA ASN A 15 -5.24 1.92 12.76
C ASN A 15 -4.96 1.90 11.25
N GLU A 16 -4.08 2.79 10.77
CA GLU A 16 -3.63 2.78 9.38
C GLU A 16 -2.93 1.44 9.06
N GLU A 17 -3.41 0.75 8.03
CA GLU A 17 -2.80 -0.48 7.54
C GLU A 17 -2.39 -0.33 6.08
N ILE A 18 -1.20 -0.83 5.74
CA ILE A 18 -0.63 -0.73 4.39
C ILE A 18 -0.44 -2.14 3.85
N TYR A 19 -1.11 -2.43 2.74
CA TYR A 19 -0.99 -3.69 2.02
C TYR A 19 -0.21 -3.48 0.74
N TYR A 20 0.96 -4.14 0.65
CA TYR A 20 1.82 -4.10 -0.52
C TYR A 20 1.27 -4.99 -1.64
N CYS A 21 1.00 -4.41 -2.82
CA CYS A 21 0.47 -5.13 -3.98
C CYS A 21 1.44 -5.18 -5.17
N GLY A 22 2.66 -4.65 -5.01
CA GLY A 22 3.71 -4.73 -6.02
C GLY A 22 3.47 -3.83 -7.23
N ASP A 23 3.81 -4.33 -8.42
CA ASP A 23 3.81 -3.56 -9.68
C ASP A 23 2.49 -3.61 -10.45
N ILE A 24 1.53 -4.42 -9.99
CA ILE A 24 0.35 -4.77 -10.75
C ILE A 24 -0.90 -4.15 -10.11
N GLU A 25 -1.53 -3.21 -10.81
CA GLU A 25 -2.75 -2.54 -10.35
C GLU A 25 -3.88 -3.52 -10.04
N ILE A 26 -4.05 -4.58 -10.85
CA ILE A 26 -5.13 -5.55 -10.66
C ILE A 26 -5.00 -6.33 -9.34
N GLU A 27 -3.78 -6.56 -8.86
CA GLU A 27 -3.56 -7.20 -7.56
C GLU A 27 -4.01 -6.29 -6.42
N ALA A 28 -3.79 -4.97 -6.56
CA ALA A 28 -4.30 -3.99 -5.62
C ALA A 28 -5.84 -3.94 -5.62
N PHE A 29 -6.48 -4.03 -6.79
CA PHE A 29 -7.94 -4.13 -6.85
C PHE A 29 -8.51 -5.41 -6.23
N LYS A 30 -7.84 -6.56 -6.43
CA LYS A 30 -8.24 -7.82 -5.77
C LYS A 30 -8.16 -7.67 -4.25
N LYS A 31 -7.04 -7.15 -3.75
CA LYS A 31 -6.86 -6.93 -2.31
C LYS A 31 -7.86 -5.91 -1.76
N PHE A 32 -8.10 -4.84 -2.50
CA PHE A 32 -9.10 -3.84 -2.15
C PHE A 32 -10.50 -4.46 -2.01
N LYS A 33 -10.90 -5.37 -2.91
CA LYS A 33 -12.20 -6.06 -2.81
C LYS A 33 -12.27 -7.08 -1.66
N GLU A 34 -11.16 -7.76 -1.38
CA GLU A 34 -11.07 -8.76 -0.31
C GLU A 34 -11.23 -8.12 1.08
N LEU A 35 -10.66 -6.93 1.28
CA LEU A 35 -10.72 -6.22 2.56
C LEU A 35 -12.15 -5.76 2.86
N THR A 36 -12.68 -6.04 4.05
CA THR A 36 -14.04 -5.63 4.45
C THR A 36 -14.13 -4.21 5.02
N TYR A 37 -13.00 -3.51 5.11
CA TYR A 37 -12.92 -2.15 5.63
C TYR A 37 -13.68 -1.14 4.77
N ARG A 38 -14.34 -0.18 5.43
CA ARG A 38 -15.07 0.92 4.77
C ARG A 38 -14.14 2.04 4.30
N ASN A 39 -13.13 2.39 5.10
CA ASN A 39 -12.16 3.42 4.77
C ASN A 39 -10.89 2.77 4.23
N LYS A 40 -10.84 2.54 2.92
CA LYS A 40 -9.68 1.98 2.22
C LYS A 40 -9.55 2.67 0.88
N GLN A 41 -8.33 2.76 0.38
CA GLN A 41 -8.00 3.39 -0.89
C GLN A 41 -6.89 2.65 -1.60
N ILE A 42 -6.93 2.69 -2.93
CA ILE A 42 -5.83 2.21 -3.77
C ILE A 42 -4.98 3.40 -4.14
N VAL A 43 -3.67 3.29 -3.91
CA VAL A 43 -2.70 4.34 -4.22
C VAL A 43 -1.54 3.78 -5.03
N LEU A 44 -1.06 4.57 -5.98
CA LEU A 44 0.27 4.42 -6.55
C LEU A 44 1.22 5.24 -5.68
N ALA A 45 2.25 4.61 -5.13
CA ALA A 45 3.18 5.24 -4.22
C ALA A 45 4.64 4.89 -4.55
N ASN A 46 5.54 5.82 -4.29
CA ASN A 46 6.97 5.58 -4.25
C ASN A 46 7.30 4.86 -2.95
N VAL A 47 7.67 3.59 -3.03
CA VAL A 47 8.01 2.79 -1.86
C VAL A 47 9.52 2.73 -1.68
N LYS A 48 9.97 3.00 -0.45
CA LYS A 48 11.33 2.71 0.00
C LYS A 48 11.28 1.53 0.95
N HIS A 49 12.07 0.52 0.62
CA HIS A 49 12.21 -0.68 1.40
C HIS A 49 13.43 -0.60 2.33
N ILE A 50 13.35 -1.30 3.45
CA ILE A 50 14.48 -1.56 4.35
C ILE A 50 14.57 -3.06 4.61
N ILE A 51 15.79 -3.56 4.68
CA ILE A 51 16.06 -4.95 5.05
C ILE A 51 16.42 -4.98 6.53
N LEU A 52 15.55 -5.59 7.35
CA LEU A 52 15.80 -5.81 8.78
C LEU A 52 15.80 -7.30 9.05
N HIS A 53 16.91 -7.82 9.58
CA HIS A 53 17.06 -9.25 9.88
C HIS A 53 16.71 -10.19 8.69
N GLY A 54 16.98 -9.75 7.46
CA GLY A 54 16.67 -10.52 6.24
C GLY A 54 15.23 -10.35 5.71
N PHE A 55 14.36 -9.65 6.45
CA PHE A 55 13.01 -9.33 6.00
C PHE A 55 12.99 -8.02 5.23
N ASN A 56 12.33 -8.04 4.07
CA ASN A 56 12.11 -6.85 3.25
C ASN A 56 10.82 -6.13 3.71
N LEU A 57 10.98 -4.99 4.38
CA LEU A 57 9.89 -4.22 4.96
C LEU A 57 9.75 -2.87 4.25
N ILE A 58 8.55 -2.30 4.29
CA ILE A 58 8.32 -0.92 3.86
C ILE A 58 8.87 -0.01 4.96
N GLU A 59 9.89 0.78 4.64
CA GLU A 59 10.42 1.82 5.53
C GLU A 59 9.55 3.07 5.45
N LYS A 60 9.28 3.50 4.22
CA LYS A 60 8.43 4.66 3.93
C LYS A 60 7.79 4.52 2.57
N TYR A 61 6.66 5.20 2.39
CA TYR A 61 6.01 5.33 1.11
C TYR A 61 5.57 6.79 0.90
N GLU A 62 5.54 7.23 -0.34
CA GLU A 62 5.05 8.55 -0.72
C GLU A 62 3.99 8.39 -1.80
N VAL A 63 2.77 8.84 -1.51
CA VAL A 63 1.64 8.69 -2.45
C VAL A 63 1.82 9.62 -3.63
N ILE A 64 1.88 9.05 -4.82
CA ILE A 64 1.97 9.77 -6.10
C ILE A 64 0.54 10.06 -6.60
N LYS A 65 -0.32 9.03 -6.58
CA LYS A 65 -1.67 9.11 -7.14
C LYS A 65 -2.65 8.25 -6.36
N LYS A 66 -3.83 8.80 -6.06
CA LYS A 66 -4.98 8.04 -5.59
C LYS A 66 -5.77 7.50 -6.78
N ILE A 67 -6.10 6.21 -6.75
CA ILE A 67 -6.81 5.51 -7.83
C ILE A 67 -8.28 5.28 -7.46
N ALA A 68 -8.54 4.86 -6.22
CA ALA A 68 -9.88 4.62 -5.68
C ALA A 68 -9.93 5.01 -4.21
#